data_AF-Q4E014-F1
#
_entry.id   AF-Q4E014-F1
#
_cell.length_a   1.000
_cell.length_b   1.000
_cell.length_c   1.000
_cell.angle_alpha   90.00
_cell.angle_beta   90.00
_cell.angle_gamma   90.00
#
_symmetry.space_group_name_H-M   'P 1'
#
loop_
_entity.id
_entity.type
_entity.pdbx_description
1 polymer ?
#
loop_
_entity_poly.entity_id
_entity_poly.type
_entity_poly.pdbx_seq_one_letter_code
_entity_poly.pdbx_strand_id
1 'polypeptide(L)'
;MVLHRLMSVSAHFFFPFLPVACACVCVWDGQIGRVRVVVARDVSARMGGEEEQAEEIRRLLHCAASKADAFAILGLDAQSCALSDINRNFRKIVLKVHPDKCTLAKAADAFHVAENAHKLLSNEAVLVRLKIAHKKKQEREEEEAARRQATASAVGGGGTVGTVDEANLSKEERVRLRRREQLVEQQLEAARLAEEAARKKQRVERETRERAELAAELERQRKEWKDLNLF
;
A
#
# COMPACT_ATOMS: atom_id res chain seq x y z
N MET A 1 -50.07 -0.84 26.81
CA MET A 1 -50.50 -1.79 25.76
C MET A 1 -50.95 -0.97 24.56
N VAL A 2 -50.09 -0.76 23.56
CA VAL A 2 -50.49 -0.08 22.32
C VAL A 2 -50.13 -1.02 21.17
N LEU A 3 -51.16 -1.29 20.37
CA LEU A 3 -51.29 -2.40 19.45
C LEU A 3 -50.34 -2.33 18.25
N HIS A 4 -49.73 -3.48 17.98
CA HIS A 4 -49.33 -3.95 16.66
C HIS A 4 -50.56 -4.20 15.79
N ARG A 5 -50.66 -3.64 14.57
CA ARG A 5 -51.30 -4.33 13.44
C ARG A 5 -50.96 -3.71 12.08
N LEU A 6 -50.26 -4.53 11.30
CA LEU A 6 -50.31 -4.78 9.86
C LEU A 6 -50.85 -3.67 8.93
N MET A 7 -49.96 -3.20 8.05
CA MET A 7 -50.35 -2.83 6.68
C MET A 7 -49.86 -3.92 5.73
N SER A 8 -50.84 -4.65 5.19
CA SER A 8 -50.71 -5.51 4.02
C SER A 8 -50.81 -4.61 2.78
N VAL A 9 -49.81 -4.64 1.89
CA VAL A 9 -49.94 -4.11 0.53
C VAL A 9 -49.43 -5.17 -0.43
N SER A 10 -50.39 -5.87 -1.03
CA SER A 10 -50.21 -6.73 -2.19
C SER A 10 -49.73 -5.89 -3.37
N ALA A 11 -48.50 -6.12 -3.82
CA ALA A 11 -48.02 -5.64 -5.11
C ALA A 11 -47.86 -6.83 -6.05
N HIS A 12 -48.95 -7.16 -6.75
CA HIS A 12 -48.91 -7.88 -8.02
C HIS A 12 -49.33 -6.87 -9.08
N PHE A 13 -48.38 -6.28 -9.79
CA PHE A 13 -48.65 -5.74 -11.12
C PHE A 13 -47.48 -6.03 -12.05
N PHE A 14 -47.85 -6.83 -13.03
CA PHE A 14 -47.20 -7.26 -14.24
C PHE A 14 -47.09 -6.07 -15.21
N PHE A 15 -45.90 -5.73 -15.70
CA PHE A 15 -45.77 -4.95 -16.95
C PHE A 15 -44.43 -5.29 -17.64
N PRO A 16 -44.46 -5.87 -18.85
CA PRO A 16 -43.33 -5.94 -19.76
C PRO A 16 -43.24 -4.64 -20.60
N PHE A 17 -42.21 -4.51 -21.44
CA PHE A 17 -41.98 -3.41 -22.42
C PHE A 17 -41.36 -2.11 -21.88
N LEU A 18 -40.01 -2.03 -21.85
CA LEU A 18 -39.15 -1.22 -22.74
C LEU A 18 -37.75 -1.01 -22.13
N PRO A 19 -36.65 -1.08 -22.92
CA PRO A 19 -35.31 -0.80 -22.46
C PRO A 19 -34.84 0.58 -22.92
N VAL A 20 -34.62 1.54 -22.02
CA VAL A 20 -33.66 2.63 -22.26
C VAL A 20 -33.04 3.09 -20.94
N ALA A 21 -31.75 2.80 -20.83
CA ALA A 21 -30.68 3.53 -20.14
C ALA A 21 -31.06 4.77 -19.29
N CYS A 22 -30.82 4.70 -17.97
CA CYS A 22 -29.89 5.59 -17.26
C CYS A 22 -29.80 5.15 -15.79
N ALA A 23 -28.83 4.30 -15.45
CA ALA A 23 -28.50 4.09 -14.04
C ALA A 23 -27.67 5.29 -13.55
N CYS A 24 -28.36 6.38 -13.22
CA CYS A 24 -27.77 7.47 -12.45
C CYS A 24 -27.54 6.97 -11.02
N VAL A 25 -26.32 6.52 -10.71
CA VAL A 25 -25.91 6.30 -9.33
C VAL A 25 -25.48 7.64 -8.76
N CYS A 26 -26.35 8.26 -7.96
CA CYS A 26 -26.03 9.43 -7.17
C CYS A 26 -25.11 9.01 -6.02
N VAL A 27 -23.79 9.24 -6.17
CA VAL A 27 -22.87 9.16 -5.04
C VAL A 27 -22.86 10.53 -4.36
N TRP A 28 -23.27 10.55 -3.09
CA TRP A 28 -23.28 11.72 -2.22
C TRP A 28 -21.88 11.91 -1.66
N ASP A 29 -21.21 13.01 -2.01
CA ASP A 29 -19.92 13.40 -1.45
C ASP A 29 -20.15 14.42 -0.32
N GLY A 30 -19.82 14.01 0.92
CA GLY A 30 -20.23 14.68 2.15
C GLY A 30 -19.45 15.94 2.51
N GLN A 31 -18.37 16.27 1.81
CA GLN A 31 -17.52 17.42 2.18
C GLN A 31 -17.84 18.73 1.46
N ILE A 32 -18.49 18.68 0.29
CA ILE A 32 -18.84 19.88 -0.47
C ILE A 32 -20.17 19.58 -1.14
N GLY A 33 -21.28 20.01 -0.51
CA GLY A 33 -22.67 19.66 -0.85
C GLY A 33 -23.13 19.99 -2.28
N ARG A 34 -22.52 19.36 -3.28
CA ARG A 34 -22.77 19.52 -4.71
C ARG A 34 -22.81 18.14 -5.34
N VAL A 35 -23.97 17.74 -5.83
CA VAL A 35 -24.16 16.50 -6.59
C VAL A 35 -23.43 16.64 -7.92
N ARG A 36 -22.25 16.01 -8.05
CA ARG A 36 -21.58 15.89 -9.35
C ARG A 36 -22.13 14.65 -10.05
N VAL A 37 -23.03 14.86 -11.01
CA VAL A 37 -23.41 13.83 -11.98
C VAL A 37 -22.19 13.53 -12.85
N VAL A 38 -21.46 12.45 -12.55
CA VAL A 38 -20.42 11.95 -13.44
C VAL A 38 -21.13 11.19 -14.55
N VAL A 39 -21.38 11.88 -15.65
CA VAL A 39 -21.95 11.27 -16.86
C VAL A 39 -21.04 10.12 -17.27
N ALA A 40 -21.55 8.88 -17.23
CA ALA A 40 -20.86 7.69 -17.72
C ALA A 40 -20.79 7.75 -19.26
N ARG A 41 -19.95 8.64 -19.79
CA ARG A 41 -19.94 8.93 -21.23
C ARG A 41 -19.03 8.04 -22.06
N ASP A 42 -18.32 7.08 -21.47
CA ASP A 42 -17.44 6.16 -22.21
C ASP A 42 -17.47 4.73 -21.65
N VAL A 43 -18.59 4.02 -21.80
CA VAL A 43 -18.63 2.55 -21.64
C VAL A 43 -19.35 1.91 -22.82
N SER A 44 -19.04 2.38 -24.02
CA SER A 44 -19.36 1.71 -25.28
C SER A 44 -18.08 1.52 -26.10
N ALA A 45 -16.99 1.15 -25.42
CA ALA A 45 -15.82 0.60 -26.08
C ALA A 45 -16.21 -0.79 -26.62
N ARG A 46 -16.76 -0.75 -27.84
CA ARG A 46 -17.00 -1.88 -28.72
C ARG A 46 -15.68 -2.63 -28.89
N MET A 47 -15.69 -3.92 -28.58
CA MET A 47 -14.81 -4.95 -29.15
C MET A 47 -13.30 -4.70 -29.01
N GLY A 48 -12.77 -4.68 -27.80
CA GLY A 48 -11.34 -4.99 -27.62
C GLY A 48 -11.12 -6.45 -28.01
N GLY A 49 -10.18 -6.72 -28.94
CA GLY A 49 -9.92 -8.06 -29.43
C GLY A 49 -9.55 -9.03 -28.30
N GLU A 50 -9.84 -10.31 -28.46
CA GLU A 50 -9.49 -11.36 -27.49
C GLU A 50 -7.99 -11.31 -27.13
N GLU A 51 -7.14 -10.87 -28.06
CA GLU A 51 -5.70 -10.63 -27.86
C GLU A 51 -5.40 -9.53 -26.85
N GLU A 52 -6.12 -8.40 -26.88
CA GLU A 52 -5.93 -7.31 -25.92
C GLU A 52 -6.37 -7.74 -24.51
N GLN A 53 -7.41 -8.56 -24.43
CA GLN A 53 -7.88 -9.14 -23.17
C GLN A 53 -6.84 -10.12 -22.60
N ALA A 54 -6.27 -10.98 -23.45
CA ALA A 54 -5.23 -11.92 -23.06
C ALA A 54 -3.96 -11.22 -22.57
N GLU A 55 -3.54 -10.14 -23.23
CA GLU A 55 -2.38 -9.35 -22.82
C GLU A 55 -2.63 -8.62 -21.49
N GLU A 56 -3.82 -8.08 -21.26
CA GLU A 56 -4.18 -7.48 -19.96
C GLU A 56 -4.18 -8.53 -18.84
N ILE A 57 -4.77 -9.71 -19.08
CA ILE A 57 -4.74 -10.84 -18.12
C ILE A 57 -3.29 -11.23 -17.81
N ARG A 58 -2.42 -11.33 -18.83
CA ARG A 58 -1.00 -11.65 -18.65
C ARG A 58 -0.28 -10.62 -17.79
N ARG A 59 -0.55 -9.33 -18.02
CA ARG A 59 0.01 -8.23 -17.21
C ARG A 59 -0.42 -8.31 -15.76
N LEU A 60 -1.72 -8.48 -15.50
CA LEU A 60 -2.27 -8.58 -14.14
C LEU A 60 -1.69 -9.78 -13.37
N LEU A 61 -1.58 -10.93 -14.03
CA LEU A 61 -0.99 -12.13 -13.42
C LEU A 61 0.52 -11.95 -13.13
N HIS A 62 1.24 -11.28 -14.02
CA HIS A 62 2.66 -10.97 -13.80
C HIS A 62 2.85 -10.01 -12.61
N CYS A 63 2.02 -8.99 -12.49
CA CYS A 63 2.02 -8.07 -11.36
C CYS A 63 1.66 -8.79 -10.04
N ALA A 64 0.70 -9.72 -10.06
CA ALA A 64 0.37 -10.52 -8.88
C ALA A 64 1.54 -11.42 -8.44
N ALA A 65 2.21 -12.09 -9.39
CA ALA A 65 3.35 -12.96 -9.10
C ALA A 65 4.56 -12.20 -8.54
N SER A 66 4.79 -10.97 -9.01
CA SER A 66 5.88 -10.10 -8.56
C SER A 66 5.59 -9.37 -7.23
N LYS A 67 4.41 -9.59 -6.62
CA LYS A 67 3.91 -8.82 -5.47
C LYS A 67 4.02 -7.31 -5.76
N ALA A 68 3.70 -6.92 -6.99
CA ALA A 68 3.76 -5.53 -7.42
C ALA A 68 2.78 -4.68 -6.61
N ASP A 69 3.10 -3.40 -6.53
CA ASP A 69 2.29 -2.44 -5.81
C ASP A 69 0.85 -2.38 -6.38
N ALA A 70 -0.15 -2.22 -5.51
CA ALA A 70 -1.56 -2.17 -5.91
C ALA A 70 -1.85 -1.10 -6.98
N PHE A 71 -1.05 -0.04 -7.03
CA PHE A 71 -1.12 0.99 -8.07
C PHE A 71 -0.66 0.49 -9.44
N ALA A 72 0.40 -0.32 -9.50
CA ALA A 72 0.87 -0.93 -10.74
C ALA A 72 -0.16 -1.93 -11.30
N ILE A 73 -0.85 -2.68 -10.42
CA ILE A 73 -1.91 -3.60 -10.82
C ILE A 73 -3.08 -2.86 -11.50
N LEU A 74 -3.45 -1.69 -11.01
CA LEU A 74 -4.52 -0.86 -11.60
C LEU A 74 -4.05 0.09 -12.72
N GLY A 75 -2.76 0.05 -13.07
CA GLY A 75 -2.16 0.93 -14.06
C GLY A 75 -2.27 2.42 -13.69
N LEU A 76 -2.31 2.73 -12.40
CA LEU A 76 -2.42 4.10 -11.89
C LEU A 76 -1.07 4.60 -11.41
N ASP A 77 -0.81 5.87 -11.68
CA ASP A 77 0.33 6.58 -11.10
C ASP A 77 0.00 7.01 -9.67
N ALA A 78 0.93 6.75 -8.73
CA ALA A 78 0.74 7.03 -7.31
C ALA A 78 0.46 8.52 -7.01
N GLN A 79 0.94 9.44 -7.85
CA GLN A 79 0.79 10.89 -7.67
C GLN A 79 -0.63 11.37 -8.03
N SER A 80 -1.26 10.76 -9.05
CA SER A 80 -2.60 11.16 -9.53
C SER A 80 -3.75 10.44 -8.81
N CYS A 81 -3.48 9.63 -7.78
CA CYS A 81 -4.48 8.75 -7.18
C CYS A 81 -5.56 9.50 -6.39
N ALA A 82 -6.65 9.88 -7.09
CA ALA A 82 -7.94 10.17 -6.48
C ALA A 82 -8.82 8.91 -6.44
N LEU A 83 -9.72 8.81 -5.45
CA LEU A 83 -10.69 7.71 -5.36
C LEU A 83 -11.51 7.53 -6.66
N SER A 84 -11.74 8.63 -7.39
CA SER A 84 -12.42 8.60 -8.68
C SER A 84 -11.68 7.79 -9.74
N ASP A 85 -10.35 7.88 -9.77
CA ASP A 85 -9.54 7.24 -10.82
C ASP A 85 -9.35 5.76 -10.57
N ILE A 86 -9.23 5.37 -9.29
CA ILE A 86 -9.28 3.97 -8.83
C ILE A 86 -10.56 3.30 -9.31
N ASN A 87 -11.71 3.93 -9.07
CA ASN A 87 -13.00 3.39 -9.50
C ASN A 87 -13.16 3.35 -11.02
N ARG A 88 -12.63 4.34 -11.74
CA ARG A 88 -12.68 4.38 -13.21
C ARG A 88 -11.84 3.26 -13.83
N ASN A 89 -10.60 3.07 -13.37
CA ASN A 89 -9.73 2.05 -13.92
C ASN A 89 -10.17 0.64 -13.50
N PHE A 90 -10.61 0.46 -12.25
CA PHE A 90 -11.19 -0.81 -11.84
C PHE A 90 -12.36 -1.23 -12.73
N ARG A 91 -13.29 -0.32 -13.04
CA ARG A 91 -14.40 -0.60 -13.96
C ARG A 91 -13.91 -0.98 -15.36
N LYS A 92 -12.89 -0.29 -15.90
CA LYS A 92 -12.30 -0.64 -17.21
C LYS A 92 -11.71 -2.05 -17.21
N ILE A 93 -10.96 -2.40 -16.17
CA ILE A 93 -10.35 -3.73 -16.04
C ILE A 93 -11.44 -4.79 -15.91
N VAL A 94 -12.40 -4.62 -15.00
CA VAL A 94 -13.51 -5.57 -14.80
C VAL A 94 -14.27 -5.83 -16.10
N LEU A 95 -14.54 -4.81 -16.91
CA LEU A 95 -15.20 -4.99 -18.20
C LEU A 95 -14.37 -5.79 -19.21
N LYS A 96 -13.05 -5.72 -19.12
CA LYS A 96 -12.11 -6.47 -19.96
C LYS A 96 -11.85 -7.89 -19.48
N VAL A 97 -12.01 -8.20 -18.20
CA VAL A 97 -11.70 -9.53 -17.63
C VAL A 97 -12.92 -10.21 -17.01
N HIS A 98 -14.12 -9.72 -17.30
CA HIS A 98 -15.34 -10.28 -16.75
C HIS A 98 -15.53 -11.73 -17.22
N PRO A 99 -15.87 -12.68 -16.33
CA PRO A 99 -15.98 -14.10 -16.68
C PRO A 99 -17.06 -14.39 -17.74
N ASP A 100 -18.06 -13.53 -17.89
CA ASP A 100 -19.08 -13.63 -18.95
C ASP A 100 -18.57 -13.20 -20.34
N LYS A 101 -17.54 -12.35 -20.40
CA LYS A 101 -17.03 -11.77 -21.65
C LYS A 101 -15.74 -12.43 -22.14
N CYS A 102 -14.95 -12.98 -21.23
CA CYS A 102 -13.67 -13.61 -21.54
C CYS A 102 -13.72 -15.09 -21.19
N THR A 103 -13.71 -15.94 -22.20
CA THR A 103 -13.66 -17.41 -22.07
C THR A 103 -12.23 -17.94 -21.90
N LEU A 104 -11.24 -17.06 -21.71
CA LEU A 104 -9.84 -17.42 -21.56
C LEU A 104 -9.56 -18.08 -20.20
N ALA A 105 -8.72 -19.12 -20.22
CA ALA A 105 -8.19 -19.72 -19.01
C ALA A 105 -7.42 -18.65 -18.21
N LYS A 106 -7.73 -18.52 -16.91
CA LYS A 106 -7.18 -17.52 -15.94
C LYS A 106 -7.86 -16.14 -15.89
N ALA A 107 -8.97 -15.91 -16.61
CA ALA A 107 -9.72 -14.66 -16.47
C ALA A 107 -10.22 -14.44 -15.02
N ALA A 108 -10.65 -15.50 -14.33
CA ALA A 108 -11.08 -15.45 -12.93
C ALA A 108 -9.96 -15.00 -11.98
N ASP A 109 -8.73 -15.51 -12.15
CA ASP A 109 -7.59 -15.13 -11.32
C ASP A 109 -7.25 -13.64 -11.50
N ALA A 110 -7.24 -13.16 -12.75
CA ALA A 110 -7.01 -11.75 -13.06
C ALA A 110 -8.10 -10.84 -12.47
N PHE A 111 -9.37 -11.28 -12.51
CA PHE A 111 -10.48 -10.57 -11.87
C PHE A 111 -10.28 -10.47 -10.35
N HIS A 112 -9.92 -11.55 -9.67
CA HIS A 112 -9.65 -11.53 -8.22
C HIS A 112 -8.46 -10.65 -7.85
N VAL A 113 -7.41 -10.61 -8.68
CA VAL A 113 -6.27 -9.69 -8.48
C VAL A 113 -6.73 -8.23 -8.56
N ALA A 114 -7.53 -7.88 -9.56
CA ALA A 114 -8.08 -6.53 -9.70
C ALA A 114 -9.02 -6.15 -8.54
N GLU A 115 -9.84 -7.10 -8.09
CA GLU A 115 -10.75 -6.92 -6.95
C GLU A 115 -9.97 -6.70 -5.63
N ASN A 116 -8.93 -7.49 -5.38
CA ASN A 116 -8.08 -7.34 -4.21
C ASN A 116 -7.34 -6.00 -4.21
N ALA A 117 -6.83 -5.55 -5.37
CA ALA A 117 -6.22 -4.24 -5.51
C ALA A 117 -7.25 -3.12 -5.20
N HIS A 118 -8.47 -3.21 -5.71
CA HIS A 118 -9.54 -2.25 -5.42
C HIS A 118 -9.91 -2.23 -3.93
N LYS A 119 -10.05 -3.39 -3.29
CA LYS A 119 -10.34 -3.50 -1.83
C LYS A 119 -9.23 -2.91 -0.96
N LEU A 120 -7.97 -3.05 -1.36
CA LEU A 120 -6.84 -2.45 -0.64
C LEU A 120 -6.83 -0.92 -0.79
N LEU A 121 -7.18 -0.42 -1.97
CA LEU A 121 -7.21 1.01 -2.29
C LEU A 121 -8.52 1.70 -1.86
N SER A 122 -9.59 0.97 -1.52
CA SER A 122 -10.85 1.59 -1.06
C SER A 122 -10.75 2.16 0.35
N ASN A 123 -9.78 1.69 1.15
CA ASN A 123 -9.50 2.24 2.47
C ASN A 123 -8.52 3.42 2.37
N GLU A 124 -9.02 4.63 2.59
CA GLU A 124 -8.26 5.89 2.67
C GLU A 124 -6.97 5.77 3.50
N ALA A 125 -7.00 5.08 4.65
CA ALA A 125 -5.83 4.94 5.51
C ALA A 125 -4.73 4.07 4.88
N VAL A 126 -5.11 3.04 4.12
CA VAL A 126 -4.17 2.18 3.40
C VAL A 126 -3.60 2.92 2.19
N LEU A 127 -4.42 3.70 1.48
CA LEU A 127 -3.97 4.57 0.39
C LEU A 127 -2.84 5.51 0.82
N VAL A 128 -3.02 6.21 1.95
CA VAL A 128 -2.00 7.14 2.46
C VAL A 128 -0.69 6.42 2.75
N ARG A 129 -0.74 5.24 3.38
CA ARG A 129 0.46 4.44 3.68
C ARG A 129 1.16 3.98 2.41
N LEU A 130 0.42 3.49 1.42
CA LEU A 130 0.99 3.04 0.15
C LEU A 130 1.59 4.22 -0.64
N LYS A 131 0.94 5.38 -0.67
CA LYS A 131 1.48 6.61 -1.29
C LYS A 131 2.80 7.04 -0.66
N ILE A 132 2.90 7.04 0.67
CA ILE A 132 4.14 7.37 1.39
C ILE A 132 5.24 6.37 1.05
N ALA A 133 4.93 5.07 1.01
CA ALA A 133 5.89 4.03 0.66
C ALA A 133 6.41 4.19 -0.79
N HIS A 134 5.52 4.51 -1.74
CA HIS A 134 5.89 4.78 -3.12
C HIS A 134 6.80 5.98 -3.27
N LYS A 135 6.45 7.11 -2.64
CA LYS A 135 7.26 8.31 -2.67
C LYS A 135 8.67 8.03 -2.14
N LYS A 136 8.78 7.28 -1.04
CA LYS A 136 10.06 6.85 -0.47
C LYS A 136 10.85 5.93 -1.39
N LYS A 137 10.19 5.05 -2.16
CA LYS A 137 10.85 4.19 -3.14
C LYS A 137 11.34 5.00 -4.34
N GLN A 138 10.54 5.94 -4.84
CA GLN A 138 10.93 6.86 -5.91
C GLN A 138 12.12 7.72 -5.47
N GLU A 139 12.09 8.29 -4.26
CA GLU A 139 13.23 9.04 -3.71
C GLU A 139 14.49 8.18 -3.60
N ARG A 140 14.37 6.90 -3.22
CA ARG A 140 15.49 5.95 -3.17
C ARG A 140 16.02 5.59 -4.55
N GLU A 141 15.13 5.38 -5.51
CA GLU A 141 15.50 5.08 -6.89
C GLU A 141 16.11 6.30 -7.58
N GLU A 142 15.63 7.51 -7.28
CA GLU A 142 16.19 8.79 -7.73
C GLU A 142 17.55 9.05 -7.07
N GLU A 143 17.70 8.80 -5.77
CA GLU A 143 18.98 8.89 -5.07
C GLU A 143 19.97 7.86 -5.61
N GLU A 144 19.53 6.62 -5.84
CA GLU A 144 20.37 5.59 -6.42
C GLU A 144 20.69 5.88 -7.89
N ALA A 145 19.76 6.41 -8.68
CA ALA A 145 19.99 6.84 -10.06
C ALA A 145 20.93 8.03 -10.12
N ALA A 146 20.77 9.02 -9.23
CA ALA A 146 21.67 10.16 -9.09
C ALA A 146 23.06 9.69 -8.65
N ARG A 147 23.14 8.72 -7.73
CA ARG A 147 24.41 8.09 -7.32
C ARG A 147 25.03 7.31 -8.47
N ARG A 148 24.25 6.51 -9.21
CA ARG A 148 24.71 5.74 -10.38
C ARG A 148 25.18 6.67 -11.49
N GLN A 149 24.46 7.75 -11.76
CA GLN A 149 24.83 8.76 -12.75
C GLN A 149 26.07 9.52 -12.30
N ALA A 150 26.17 9.91 -11.03
CA ALA A 150 27.39 10.50 -10.48
C ALA A 150 28.58 9.54 -10.58
N THR A 151 28.41 8.24 -10.31
CA THR A 151 29.47 7.24 -10.50
C THR A 151 29.81 7.00 -11.97
N ALA A 152 28.82 7.02 -12.87
CA ALA A 152 29.03 6.85 -14.30
C ALA A 152 29.72 8.08 -14.91
N SER A 153 29.37 9.28 -14.46
CA SER A 153 30.07 10.52 -14.83
C SER A 153 31.49 10.58 -14.23
N ALA A 154 31.71 10.02 -13.04
CA ALA A 154 33.05 9.88 -12.46
C ALA A 154 33.90 8.81 -13.18
N VAL A 155 33.27 7.78 -13.78
CA VAL A 155 33.96 6.77 -14.61
C VAL A 155 34.20 7.26 -16.05
N GLY A 156 33.31 8.09 -16.61
CA GLY A 156 33.43 8.67 -17.95
C GLY A 156 34.35 9.89 -18.02
N GLY A 157 34.53 10.61 -16.91
CA GLY A 157 35.54 11.66 -16.78
C GLY A 157 36.75 11.12 -16.05
N GLY A 158 37.85 10.87 -16.77
CA GLY A 158 39.14 10.39 -16.28
C GLY A 158 39.58 10.90 -14.90
N GLY A 159 39.02 10.28 -13.86
CA GLY A 159 39.24 10.57 -12.46
C GLY A 159 39.26 9.23 -11.76
N THR A 160 40.45 8.68 -11.59
CA THR A 160 40.72 7.55 -10.71
C THR A 160 40.39 7.96 -9.28
N VAL A 161 39.11 7.93 -8.92
CA VAL A 161 38.66 8.16 -7.55
C VAL A 161 39.07 6.94 -6.73
N GLY A 162 40.20 7.07 -6.05
CA GLY A 162 40.39 6.50 -4.72
C GLY A 162 41.05 5.13 -4.58
N THR A 163 41.64 4.55 -5.62
CA THR A 163 42.57 3.40 -5.46
C THR A 163 44.04 3.78 -5.58
N VAL A 164 44.33 5.08 -5.74
CA VAL A 164 45.67 5.68 -5.66
C VAL A 164 45.69 6.40 -4.32
N ASP A 165 46.01 5.73 -3.21
CA ASP A 165 47.26 6.04 -2.48
C ASP A 165 47.72 4.91 -1.53
N GLU A 166 47.03 3.77 -1.45
CA GLU A 166 47.50 2.66 -0.57
C GLU A 166 48.90 2.15 -1.00
N ALA A 167 49.17 2.17 -2.31
CA ALA A 167 50.46 1.72 -2.85
C ALA A 167 51.63 2.69 -2.58
N ASN A 168 51.37 4.01 -2.48
CA ASN A 168 52.41 5.03 -2.25
C ASN A 168 52.69 5.29 -0.77
N LEU A 169 51.79 4.87 0.13
CA LEU A 169 52.01 4.98 1.56
C LEU A 169 53.17 4.08 2.01
N SER A 170 54.07 4.67 2.79
CA SER A 170 55.15 3.94 3.45
C SER A 170 54.57 2.75 4.22
N LYS A 171 55.32 1.65 4.33
CA LYS A 171 54.90 0.45 5.06
C LYS A 171 54.41 0.79 6.48
N GLU A 172 54.98 1.81 7.10
CA GLU A 172 54.58 2.32 8.41
C GLU A 172 53.23 3.06 8.39
N GLU A 173 52.99 3.88 7.37
CA GLU A 173 51.74 4.63 7.21
C GLU A 173 50.57 3.69 6.98
N ARG A 174 50.75 2.62 6.20
CA ARG A 174 49.74 1.58 6.02
C ARG A 174 49.37 0.87 7.31
N VAL A 175 50.35 0.59 8.16
CA VAL A 175 50.09 -0.03 9.47
C VAL A 175 49.34 0.95 10.40
N ARG A 176 49.69 2.24 10.39
CA ARG A 176 48.98 3.27 11.16
C ARG A 176 47.54 3.46 10.67
N LEU A 177 47.33 3.48 9.35
CA LEU A 177 46.02 3.60 8.74
C LEU A 177 45.13 2.42 9.12
N ARG A 178 45.61 1.18 8.96
CA ARG A 178 44.88 -0.01 9.39
C ARG A 178 44.51 0.00 10.87
N ARG A 179 45.41 0.45 11.74
CA ARG A 179 45.13 0.57 13.18
C ARG A 179 44.05 1.63 13.45
N ARG A 180 44.06 2.75 12.72
CA ARG A 180 43.01 3.79 12.83
C ARG A 180 41.66 3.28 12.33
N GLU A 181 41.64 2.60 11.18
CA GLU A 181 40.42 2.00 10.63
C GLU A 181 39.83 0.97 11.59
N GLN A 182 40.65 0.09 12.15
CA GLN A 182 40.22 -0.87 13.18
C GLN A 182 39.62 -0.18 14.41
N LEU A 183 40.20 0.94 14.87
CA LEU A 183 39.64 1.70 15.99
C LEU A 183 38.29 2.36 15.63
N VAL A 184 38.16 2.89 14.41
CA VAL A 184 36.90 3.48 13.92
C VAL A 184 35.83 2.39 13.80
N GLU A 185 36.19 1.23 13.25
CA GLU A 185 35.29 0.08 13.13
C GLU A 185 34.83 -0.41 14.51
N GLN A 186 35.75 -0.55 15.48
CA GLN A 186 35.40 -0.86 16.87
C GLN A 186 34.47 0.19 17.50
N GLN A 187 34.70 1.49 17.25
CA GLN A 187 33.83 2.55 17.75
C GLN A 187 32.43 2.48 17.14
N LEU A 188 32.33 2.23 15.84
CA LEU A 188 31.06 2.09 15.13
C LEU A 188 30.28 0.86 15.61
N GLU A 189 30.97 -0.27 15.77
CA GLU A 189 30.37 -1.50 16.32
C GLU A 189 29.90 -1.31 17.75
N ALA A 190 30.73 -0.70 18.61
CA ALA A 190 30.36 -0.39 19.99
C ALA A 190 29.17 0.56 20.06
N ALA A 191 29.13 1.59 19.22
CA ALA A 191 28.01 2.52 19.14
C ALA A 191 26.72 1.80 18.69
N ARG A 192 26.81 0.93 17.68
CA ARG A 192 25.67 0.13 17.20
C ARG A 192 25.15 -0.82 18.28
N LEU A 193 26.03 -1.53 18.97
CA LEU A 193 25.66 -2.42 20.07
C LEU A 193 25.05 -1.65 21.24
N ALA A 194 25.56 -0.45 21.56
CA ALA A 194 25.00 0.42 22.58
C ALA A 194 23.60 0.94 22.20
N GLU A 195 23.39 1.33 20.95
CA GLU A 195 22.08 1.74 20.44
C GLU A 195 21.07 0.58 20.46
N GLU A 196 21.47 -0.61 20.01
CA GLU A 196 20.62 -1.80 20.06
C GLU A 196 20.28 -2.21 21.50
N ALA A 197 21.24 -2.12 22.43
CA ALA A 197 21.01 -2.35 23.84
C ALA A 197 20.07 -1.31 24.45
N ALA A 198 20.22 -0.03 24.11
CA ALA A 198 19.33 1.05 24.56
C ALA A 198 17.89 0.84 24.04
N ARG A 199 17.73 0.47 22.77
CA ARG A 199 16.41 0.16 22.18
C ARG A 199 15.73 -1.03 22.86
N LYS A 200 16.50 -2.08 23.15
CA LYS A 200 15.99 -3.26 23.88
C LYS A 200 15.60 -2.91 25.33
N LYS A 201 16.43 -2.13 26.04
CA LYS A 201 16.12 -1.65 27.40
C LYS A 201 14.83 -0.83 27.43
N GLN A 202 14.67 0.14 26.53
CA GLN A 202 13.44 0.94 26.44
C GLN A 202 12.20 0.10 26.15
N ARG A 203 12.31 -0.91 25.29
CA ARG A 203 11.20 -1.82 25.00
C ARG A 203 10.80 -2.64 26.23
N VAL A 204 11.78 -3.26 26.90
CA VAL A 204 11.53 -4.05 28.11
C VAL A 204 10.96 -3.16 29.20
N GLU A 205 11.51 -1.97 29.40
CA GLU A 205 11.02 -1.00 30.38
C GLU A 205 9.55 -0.63 30.13
N ARG A 206 9.18 -0.34 28.88
CA ARG A 206 7.77 -0.09 28.50
C ARG A 206 6.87 -1.29 28.81
N GLU A 207 7.26 -2.49 28.37
CA GLU A 207 6.48 -3.72 28.62
C GLU A 207 6.35 -4.00 30.13
N THR A 208 7.38 -3.72 30.93
CA THR A 208 7.29 -3.87 32.40
C THR A 208 6.38 -2.83 33.04
N ARG A 209 6.38 -1.58 32.56
CA ARG A 209 5.48 -0.53 33.03
C ARG A 209 4.02 -0.87 32.71
N GLU A 210 3.72 -1.26 31.47
CA GLU A 210 2.37 -1.67 31.05
C GLU A 210 1.86 -2.89 31.85
N ARG A 211 2.71 -3.89 32.11
CA ARG A 211 2.36 -5.04 32.95
C ARG A 211 2.08 -4.63 34.40
N ALA A 212 2.85 -3.70 34.95
CA ALA A 212 2.63 -3.18 36.30
C ALA A 212 1.33 -2.38 36.40
N GLU A 213 1.00 -1.57 35.38
CA GLU A 213 -0.25 -0.82 35.30
C GLU A 213 -1.47 -1.76 35.20
N LEU A 214 -1.43 -2.78 34.35
CA LEU A 214 -2.50 -3.79 34.25
C LEU A 214 -2.66 -4.57 35.56
N ALA A 215 -1.54 -4.93 36.22
CA ALA A 215 -1.60 -5.60 37.52
C ALA A 215 -2.22 -4.71 38.60
N ALA A 216 -1.87 -3.42 38.63
CA ALA A 216 -2.46 -2.45 39.55
C ALA A 216 -3.96 -2.24 39.28
N GLU A 217 -4.37 -2.19 38.01
CA GLU A 217 -5.79 -2.09 37.63
C GLU A 217 -6.59 -3.32 38.06
N LEU A 218 -6.06 -4.53 37.82
CA LEU A 218 -6.68 -5.76 38.31
C LEU A 218 -6.77 -5.81 39.84
N GLU A 219 -5.78 -5.26 40.55
CA GLU A 219 -5.81 -5.17 42.00
C GLU A 219 -6.88 -4.17 42.49
N ARG A 220 -7.07 -3.04 41.81
CA ARG A 220 -8.19 -2.10 42.09
C ARG A 220 -9.53 -2.78 41.89
N GLN A 221 -9.74 -3.42 40.74
CA GLN A 221 -10.96 -4.17 40.47
C GLN A 221 -11.21 -5.25 41.52
N ARG A 222 -10.16 -5.97 41.95
CA ARG A 222 -10.29 -6.98 43.01
C ARG A 222 -10.66 -6.38 44.36
N LYS A 223 -10.19 -5.17 44.69
CA LYS A 223 -10.56 -4.45 45.93
C LYS A 223 -12.02 -4.00 45.86
N GLU A 224 -12.41 -3.35 44.75
CA GLU A 224 -13.80 -2.96 44.50
C GLU A 224 -14.75 -4.16 44.59
N TRP A 225 -14.38 -5.29 43.98
CA TRP A 225 -15.17 -6.52 44.07
C TRP A 225 -15.30 -7.07 45.49
N LYS A 226 -14.24 -6.97 46.30
CA LYS A 226 -14.29 -7.38 47.71
C LYS A 226 -15.19 -6.45 48.51
N ASP A 227 -15.08 -5.15 48.31
CA ASP A 227 -15.89 -4.15 49.02
C ASP A 227 -17.37 -4.25 48.64
N LEU A 228 -17.69 -4.53 47.37
CA LEU A 228 -19.06 -4.81 46.91
C LEU A 228 -19.63 -6.11 47.49
N ASN A 229 -18.80 -7.13 47.71
CA ASN A 229 -19.21 -8.42 48.29
C ASN A 229 -19.12 -8.46 49.83
N LEU A 230 -18.72 -7.37 50.50
CA LEU A 230 -18.61 -7.31 51.96
C LEU A 230 -19.85 -6.75 52.68
N PHE A 231 -20.99 -6.68 51.99
CA PHE A 231 -22.33 -6.57 52.58
C PHE A 231 -23.12 -7.86 52.35
#